data_AF-A0AA41SI33-F1
#
_entry.id   AF-A0AA41SI33-F1
#
_cell.length_a   1.000
_cell.length_b   1.000
_cell.length_c   1.000
_cell.angle_alpha   90.00
_cell.angle_beta   90.00
_cell.angle_gamma   90.00
#
_symmetry.space_group_name_H-M   'P 1'
#
loop_
_entity.id
_entity.type
_entity.pdbx_description
1 polymer ?
#
loop_
_entity_poly.entity_id
_entity_poly.type
_entity_poly.pdbx_seq_one_letter_code
_entity_poly.pdbx_strand_id
1 'polypeptide(L)'
;MKLSLILTTIIMTPVIDVTSAMPMRGNEGNYNGATDQYYAARLAVAIKYFNMEKTENAKSCLRGVSKILANRKPKLVKFRLTCEINPAICKKANNGSPPGSNQCCKKKCVNILEDRDNCGVCGHKCKYSEMCCQGRCVNPSFNPTHCGSCNNHCKKGAYCTFGLCN
;
A
#
# COMPACT_ATOMS: atom_id res chain seq x y z
N MET A 1 10.87 -28.65 -48.48
CA MET A 1 10.08 -27.39 -48.48
C MET A 1 9.18 -27.39 -47.25
N LYS A 2 9.20 -26.28 -46.51
CA LYS A 2 8.25 -25.87 -45.46
C LYS A 2 8.18 -26.72 -44.18
N LEU A 3 9.16 -26.54 -43.27
CA LEU A 3 8.91 -26.56 -41.82
C LEU A 3 10.01 -25.84 -41.01
N SER A 4 10.50 -24.68 -41.46
CA SER A 4 11.56 -23.93 -40.74
C SER A 4 11.34 -22.43 -40.65
N LEU A 5 10.13 -21.91 -40.96
CA LEU A 5 9.89 -20.46 -41.01
C LEU A 5 8.81 -19.92 -40.05
N ILE A 6 8.20 -20.75 -39.19
CA ILE A 6 7.13 -20.29 -38.28
C ILE A 6 7.61 -20.16 -36.82
N LEU A 7 8.74 -20.76 -36.45
CA LEU A 7 9.21 -20.75 -35.05
C LEU A 7 10.19 -19.61 -34.70
N THR A 8 10.69 -18.86 -35.70
CA THR A 8 11.64 -17.76 -35.47
C THR A 8 10.99 -16.38 -35.39
N THR A 9 9.67 -16.26 -35.65
CA THR A 9 8.98 -14.96 -35.64
C THR A 9 8.33 -14.59 -34.29
N ILE A 10 8.32 -15.48 -33.30
CA ILE A 10 7.73 -15.19 -31.97
C ILE A 10 8.75 -14.59 -30.98
N ILE A 11 10.05 -14.62 -31.28
CA ILE A 11 11.12 -14.16 -30.36
C ILE A 11 11.68 -12.79 -30.77
N MET A 12 10.96 -12.01 -31.58
CA MET A 12 11.39 -10.68 -32.05
C MET A 12 10.23 -9.68 -32.02
N THR A 13 9.48 -9.62 -30.92
CA THR A 13 8.75 -8.39 -30.56
C THR A 13 9.60 -7.62 -29.54
N PRO A 14 10.10 -6.43 -29.88
CA PRO A 14 11.00 -5.69 -29.03
C PRO A 14 10.30 -5.28 -27.73
N VAL A 15 11.02 -5.42 -26.62
CA VAL A 15 10.70 -4.89 -25.28
C VAL A 15 10.87 -3.36 -25.27
N ILE A 16 10.41 -2.69 -26.32
CA ILE A 16 10.49 -1.23 -26.49
C ILE A 16 9.06 -0.72 -26.62
N ASP A 17 8.29 -0.81 -25.54
CA ASP A 17 7.07 -0.01 -25.40
C ASP A 17 6.72 0.28 -23.93
N VAL A 18 7.74 0.44 -23.08
CA VAL A 18 7.59 1.01 -21.71
C VAL A 18 8.35 2.33 -21.58
N THR A 19 8.79 2.94 -22.69
CA THR A 19 9.38 4.28 -22.72
C THR A 19 8.34 5.40 -22.67
N SER A 20 7.05 5.09 -22.73
CA SER A 20 5.95 6.07 -22.75
C SER A 20 5.40 6.44 -21.37
N ALA A 21 6.26 6.67 -20.36
CA ALA A 21 5.84 7.42 -19.16
C ALA A 21 7.00 7.97 -18.32
N MET A 22 8.07 8.47 -18.92
CA MET A 22 8.92 9.46 -18.23
C MET A 22 9.42 10.50 -19.25
N PRO A 23 8.86 11.72 -19.27
CA PRO A 23 9.58 12.84 -19.86
C PRO A 23 10.78 13.09 -18.92
N MET A 24 12.00 13.31 -19.37
CA MET A 24 12.41 14.51 -20.08
C MET A 24 13.76 14.28 -20.75
N ARG A 25 13.80 14.38 -22.09
CA ARG A 25 14.93 15.01 -22.78
C ARG A 25 14.37 15.74 -24.00
N GLY A 26 14.44 17.07 -23.96
CA GLY A 26 14.13 17.94 -25.09
C GLY A 26 13.05 18.98 -24.81
N ASN A 27 13.43 20.09 -24.16
CA ASN A 27 13.16 21.40 -24.75
C ASN A 27 14.07 22.46 -24.12
N GLU A 28 14.88 23.13 -24.93
CA GLU A 28 15.75 24.22 -24.52
C GLU A 28 14.90 25.37 -23.96
N GLY A 29 14.83 25.47 -22.63
CA GLY A 29 14.06 26.51 -21.98
C GLY A 29 14.34 26.52 -20.49
N ASN A 30 15.35 27.31 -20.09
CA ASN A 30 15.61 27.75 -18.72
C ASN A 30 15.44 26.67 -17.63
N TYR A 31 16.35 25.69 -17.59
CA TYR A 31 16.35 24.63 -16.57
C TYR A 31 17.10 25.06 -15.31
N ASN A 32 16.37 25.07 -14.18
CA ASN A 32 16.89 25.46 -12.88
C ASN A 32 17.61 24.25 -12.26
N GLY A 33 18.93 24.27 -12.06
CA GLY A 33 19.67 23.14 -11.46
C GLY A 33 19.18 22.67 -10.06
N ALA A 34 18.29 23.43 -9.41
CA ALA A 34 17.61 23.05 -8.17
C ALA A 34 16.47 22.03 -8.36
N THR A 35 15.76 22.03 -9.49
CA THR A 35 14.68 21.08 -9.77
C THR A 35 15.22 19.68 -10.08
N ASP A 36 16.37 19.60 -10.76
CA ASP A 36 17.04 18.33 -11.09
C ASP A 36 17.60 17.63 -9.85
N GLN A 37 18.14 18.41 -8.90
CA GLN A 37 18.60 17.91 -7.60
C GLN A 37 17.47 17.32 -6.76
N TYR A 38 16.30 17.93 -6.79
CA TYR A 38 15.11 17.46 -6.08
C TYR A 38 14.59 16.13 -6.66
N TYR A 39 14.51 16.02 -7.99
CA TYR A 39 14.10 14.79 -8.66
C TYR A 39 15.13 13.66 -8.50
N ALA A 40 16.42 13.97 -8.56
CA ALA A 40 17.50 13.01 -8.31
C ALA A 40 17.45 12.45 -6.88
N ALA A 41 17.24 13.30 -5.87
CA ALA A 41 17.07 12.88 -4.49
C ALA A 41 15.81 12.03 -4.28
N ARG A 42 14.69 12.39 -4.95
CA ARG A 42 13.44 11.62 -4.95
C ARG A 42 13.62 10.22 -5.52
N LEU A 43 14.30 10.12 -6.66
CA LEU A 43 14.56 8.84 -7.33
C LEU A 43 15.44 7.93 -6.47
N ALA A 44 16.50 8.47 -5.84
CA ALA A 44 17.37 7.70 -4.96
C ALA A 44 16.64 7.16 -3.72
N VAL A 45 15.74 7.95 -3.12
CA VAL A 45 14.91 7.50 -1.99
C VAL A 45 13.92 6.42 -2.42
N ALA A 46 13.29 6.57 -3.59
CA ALA A 46 12.36 5.57 -4.13
C ALA A 46 13.07 4.23 -4.39
N ILE A 47 14.25 4.25 -5.03
CA ILE A 47 15.07 3.05 -5.29
C ILE A 47 15.36 2.28 -3.99
N LYS A 48 15.74 3.00 -2.93
CA LYS A 48 16.03 2.40 -1.62
C LYS A 48 14.79 1.84 -0.95
N TYR A 49 13.68 2.58 -0.98
CA TYR A 49 12.43 2.14 -0.36
C TYR A 49 11.87 0.86 -1.01
N PHE A 50 12.01 0.73 -2.33
CA PHE A 50 11.59 -0.45 -3.09
C PHE A 50 12.68 -1.54 -3.20
N ASN A 51 13.82 -1.40 -2.50
CA ASN A 51 14.96 -2.33 -2.55
C ASN A 51 15.47 -2.61 -3.99
N MET A 52 15.32 -1.65 -4.90
CA MET A 52 15.71 -1.78 -6.32
C MET A 52 17.19 -1.54 -6.55
N GLU A 53 17.96 -1.26 -5.51
CA GLU A 53 19.40 -0.93 -5.50
C GLU A 53 20.30 -1.99 -6.16
N LYS A 54 19.82 -3.22 -6.30
CA LYS A 54 20.55 -4.31 -6.98
C LYS A 54 20.37 -4.30 -8.51
N THR A 55 19.40 -3.57 -9.05
CA THR A 55 19.16 -3.50 -10.49
C THR A 55 20.20 -2.63 -11.20
N GLU A 56 20.68 -3.06 -12.37
CA GLU A 56 21.68 -2.29 -13.15
C GLU A 56 21.18 -0.88 -13.51
N ASN A 57 19.88 -0.75 -13.77
CA ASN A 57 19.22 0.54 -14.03
C ASN A 57 19.27 1.47 -12.80
N ALA A 58 19.03 0.95 -11.60
CA ALA A 58 19.15 1.72 -10.37
C ALA A 58 20.60 2.11 -10.07
N LYS A 59 21.57 1.20 -10.28
CA LYS A 59 23.00 1.50 -10.12
C LYS A 59 23.45 2.62 -11.04
N SER A 60 22.99 2.62 -12.30
CA SER A 60 23.28 3.69 -13.28
C SER A 60 22.71 5.04 -12.85
N CYS A 61 21.45 5.07 -12.39
CA CYS A 61 20.82 6.29 -11.86
C CYS A 61 21.55 6.83 -10.63
N LEU A 62 21.94 5.95 -9.70
CA LEU A 62 22.65 6.33 -8.48
C LEU A 62 24.06 6.88 -8.76
N ARG A 63 24.78 6.38 -9.78
CA ARG A 63 26.09 6.93 -10.19
C ARG A 63 26.00 8.40 -10.61
N GLY A 64 24.94 8.78 -11.32
CA GLY A 64 24.67 10.18 -11.71
C GLY A 64 24.33 11.06 -10.51
N VAL A 65 23.55 10.54 -9.57
CA VAL A 65 23.14 11.24 -8.35
C VAL A 65 24.30 11.44 -7.37
N SER A 66 25.21 10.46 -7.24
CA SER A 66 26.37 10.53 -6.34
C SER A 66 27.32 11.68 -6.64
N LYS A 67 27.52 12.03 -7.93
CA LYS A 67 28.33 13.19 -8.33
C LYS A 67 27.70 14.54 -7.91
N ILE A 68 26.38 14.59 -7.84
CA ILE A 68 25.61 15.79 -7.46
C ILE A 68 25.53 15.94 -5.93
N LEU A 69 25.55 14.83 -5.19
CA LEU A 69 25.43 14.79 -3.73
C LEU A 69 26.77 14.79 -2.97
N ALA A 70 27.91 14.61 -3.64
CA ALA A 70 29.23 14.48 -3.02
C ALA A 70 29.63 15.65 -2.09
N ASN A 71 29.08 16.85 -2.29
CA ASN A 71 29.39 18.05 -1.49
C ASN A 71 28.24 18.56 -0.62
N ARG A 72 27.11 17.85 -0.52
CA ARG A 72 26.02 18.22 0.39
C ARG A 72 25.67 17.01 1.23
N LYS A 73 25.92 17.10 2.55
CA LYS A 73 25.28 16.18 3.52
C LYS A 73 23.79 16.19 3.17
N PRO A 74 23.19 15.08 2.70
CA PRO A 74 21.79 15.10 2.33
C PRO A 74 21.06 15.53 3.59
N LYS A 75 20.47 16.74 3.57
CA LYS A 75 19.48 17.10 4.58
C LYS A 75 18.44 16.01 4.43
N LEU A 76 18.43 15.08 5.39
CA LEU A 76 17.45 14.02 5.44
C LEU A 76 16.13 14.74 5.64
N VAL A 77 15.48 15.10 4.54
CA VAL A 77 14.13 15.63 4.58
C VAL A 77 13.35 14.47 5.16
N LYS A 78 12.99 14.58 6.45
CA LYS A 78 12.11 13.64 7.15
C LYS A 78 10.80 13.66 6.39
N PHE A 79 10.73 12.88 5.32
CA PHE A 79 9.52 12.70 4.57
C PHE A 79 8.59 11.99 5.54
N ARG A 80 7.48 12.64 5.90
CA ARG A 80 6.43 11.97 6.67
C ARG A 80 5.89 10.89 5.74
N LEU A 81 6.41 9.68 5.86
CA LEU A 81 5.88 8.47 5.23
C LEU A 81 4.53 8.20 5.88
N THR A 82 3.49 8.81 5.32
CA THR A 82 2.09 8.56 5.71
C THR A 82 1.53 7.46 4.81
N CYS A 83 0.50 6.77 5.30
CA CYS A 83 -0.17 5.76 4.49
C CYS A 83 -0.95 6.35 3.30
N GLU A 84 -1.21 7.67 3.28
CA GLU A 84 -1.82 8.35 2.13
C GLU A 84 -0.85 8.41 0.95
N ILE A 85 0.43 8.65 1.24
CA ILE A 85 1.50 8.70 0.23
C ILE A 85 1.91 7.28 -0.17
N ASN A 86 1.86 6.34 0.77
CA ASN A 86 2.18 4.94 0.50
C ASN A 86 1.27 3.97 1.28
N PRO A 87 0.15 3.52 0.67
CA PRO A 87 -0.78 2.60 1.31
C PRO A 87 -0.17 1.23 1.66
N ALA A 88 0.94 0.84 1.02
CA ALA A 88 1.60 -0.43 1.30
C ALA A 88 2.17 -0.51 2.73
N ILE A 89 2.38 0.63 3.40
CA ILE A 89 2.81 0.67 4.80
C ILE A 89 1.81 -0.05 5.72
N CYS A 90 0.50 0.05 5.43
CA CYS A 90 -0.53 -0.61 6.24
C CYS A 90 -0.56 -2.13 6.06
N LYS A 91 -0.05 -2.65 4.93
CA LYS A 91 -0.04 -4.09 4.65
C LYS A 91 0.90 -4.87 5.57
N LYS A 92 1.96 -4.23 6.08
CA LYS A 92 2.96 -4.86 6.97
C LYS A 92 2.56 -4.86 8.46
N ALA A 93 1.52 -4.13 8.84
CA ALA A 93 1.08 -3.98 10.22
C ALA A 93 -0.05 -4.97 10.57
N ASN A 94 -0.03 -6.17 9.99
CA ASN A 94 -1.17 -7.08 10.00
C ASN A 94 -1.40 -7.83 11.31
N ASN A 95 -0.49 -7.92 12.28
CA ASN A 95 -0.77 -8.51 13.63
C ASN A 95 -1.63 -9.81 13.62
N GLY A 96 -1.49 -10.68 12.61
CA GLY A 96 -2.32 -11.89 12.44
C GLY A 96 -3.67 -11.70 11.72
N SER A 97 -4.04 -10.48 11.39
CA SER A 97 -5.22 -10.11 10.59
C SER A 97 -5.07 -10.52 9.11
N PRO A 98 -6.18 -10.87 8.42
CA PRO A 98 -6.17 -11.26 7.02
C PRO A 98 -5.54 -10.20 6.10
N PRO A 99 -4.90 -10.60 4.98
CA PRO A 99 -4.44 -9.66 3.97
C PRO A 99 -5.57 -8.72 3.50
N GLY A 100 -5.27 -7.42 3.39
CA GLY A 100 -6.25 -6.41 2.95
C GLY A 100 -7.18 -5.85 4.04
N SER A 101 -7.12 -6.39 5.27
CA SER A 101 -7.87 -5.87 6.43
C SER A 101 -7.34 -4.53 6.95
N ASN A 102 -6.04 -4.26 6.81
CA ASN A 102 -5.47 -2.97 7.19
C ASN A 102 -5.53 -1.98 6.02
N GLN A 103 -6.34 -0.94 6.18
CA GLN A 103 -6.52 0.13 5.21
C GLN A 103 -6.01 1.46 5.74
N CYS A 104 -5.63 2.34 4.83
CA CYS A 104 -5.31 3.71 5.18
C CYS A 104 -6.59 4.53 5.26
N CYS A 105 -6.99 4.92 6.48
CA CYS A 105 -8.09 5.84 6.72
C CYS A 105 -7.54 7.12 7.37
N LYS A 106 -7.66 8.28 6.69
CA LYS A 106 -7.26 9.60 7.20
C LYS A 106 -5.84 9.62 7.80
N LYS A 107 -4.82 9.23 7.02
CA LYS A 107 -3.39 9.12 7.42
C LYS A 107 -3.05 8.04 8.45
N LYS A 108 -4.01 7.23 8.88
CA LYS A 108 -3.80 6.14 9.84
C LYS A 108 -4.06 4.79 9.20
N CYS A 109 -3.25 3.80 9.53
CA CYS A 109 -3.57 2.41 9.23
C CYS A 109 -4.56 1.91 10.27
N VAL A 110 -5.72 1.43 9.83
CA VAL A 110 -6.77 0.88 10.70
C VAL A 110 -7.17 -0.49 10.18
N ASN A 111 -7.54 -1.38 11.11
CA ASN A 111 -8.08 -2.69 10.79
C ASN A 111 -9.60 -2.56 10.56
N ILE A 112 -10.03 -2.59 9.31
CA ILE A 112 -11.46 -2.47 8.97
C ILE A 112 -12.30 -3.66 9.45
N LEU A 113 -11.70 -4.73 9.96
CA LEU A 113 -12.44 -5.88 10.48
C LEU A 113 -12.85 -5.75 11.96
N GLU A 114 -12.24 -4.82 12.68
CA GLU A 114 -12.37 -4.69 14.15
C GLU A 114 -12.61 -3.23 14.59
N ASP A 115 -12.22 -2.25 13.77
CA ASP A 115 -12.41 -0.83 14.07
C ASP A 115 -13.87 -0.43 13.92
N ARG A 116 -14.50 -0.02 15.04
CA ARG A 116 -15.92 0.37 15.09
C ARG A 116 -16.24 1.59 14.21
N ASP A 117 -15.28 2.49 14.02
CA ASP A 117 -15.48 3.73 13.27
C ASP A 117 -15.13 3.57 11.77
N ASN A 118 -14.59 2.42 11.36
CA ASN A 118 -14.16 2.09 10.00
C ASN A 118 -14.52 0.64 9.60
N CYS A 119 -15.68 0.16 10.05
CA CYS A 119 -16.04 -1.25 9.95
C CYS A 119 -16.40 -1.65 8.52
N GLY A 120 -15.64 -2.56 7.93
CA GLY A 120 -15.77 -3.02 6.55
C GLY A 120 -15.21 -2.04 5.51
N VAL A 121 -15.25 -0.73 5.79
CA VAL A 121 -14.69 0.33 4.95
C VAL A 121 -14.41 1.58 5.77
N CYS A 122 -13.42 2.39 5.35
CA CYS A 122 -13.10 3.66 5.99
C CYS A 122 -14.34 4.56 6.19
N GLY A 123 -14.51 5.06 7.42
CA GLY A 123 -15.59 5.97 7.78
C GLY A 123 -16.97 5.33 7.98
N HIS A 124 -17.12 4.02 7.76
CA HIS A 124 -18.35 3.33 8.11
C HIS A 124 -18.39 3.01 9.60
N LYS A 125 -19.08 3.87 10.34
CA LYS A 125 -19.19 3.78 11.80
C LYS A 125 -20.39 2.95 12.22
N CYS A 126 -20.17 1.96 13.06
CA CYS A 126 -21.25 1.18 13.67
C CYS A 126 -22.07 2.02 14.67
N LYS A 127 -23.33 1.63 14.91
CA LYS A 127 -24.18 2.30 15.89
C LYS A 127 -23.63 2.12 17.31
N TYR A 128 -24.12 2.94 18.24
CA TYR A 128 -23.62 2.95 19.62
C TYR A 128 -23.67 1.58 20.30
N SER A 129 -24.74 0.80 20.07
CA SER A 129 -24.93 -0.54 20.63
C SER A 129 -24.28 -1.65 19.80
N GLU A 130 -23.49 -1.32 18.79
CA GLU A 130 -22.87 -2.28 17.87
C GLU A 130 -21.35 -2.25 18.00
N MET A 131 -20.74 -3.39 17.70
CA MET A 131 -19.30 -3.54 17.54
C MET A 131 -18.97 -3.96 16.10
N CYS A 132 -17.74 -3.70 15.67
CA CYS A 132 -17.24 -4.26 14.42
C CYS A 132 -16.73 -5.69 14.67
N CYS A 133 -17.29 -6.64 13.94
CA CYS A 133 -16.87 -8.03 13.98
C CYS A 133 -16.76 -8.53 12.54
N GLN A 134 -15.55 -8.91 12.12
CA GLN A 134 -15.28 -9.41 10.77
C GLN A 134 -15.75 -8.44 9.67
N GLY A 135 -15.62 -7.14 9.91
CA GLY A 135 -16.00 -6.09 8.96
C GLY A 135 -17.51 -5.84 8.86
N ARG A 136 -18.29 -6.35 9.82
CA ARG A 136 -19.73 -6.09 9.93
C ARG A 136 -20.07 -5.51 11.29
N CYS A 137 -21.00 -4.56 11.30
CA CYS A 137 -21.57 -4.05 12.54
C CYS A 137 -22.57 -5.06 13.09
N VAL A 138 -22.33 -5.53 14.30
CA VAL A 138 -23.16 -6.52 14.98
C VAL A 138 -23.50 -6.03 16.38
N ASN A 139 -24.74 -6.30 16.83
CA ASN A 139 -25.15 -5.97 18.19
C ASN A 139 -24.90 -7.18 19.11
N PRO A 140 -23.88 -7.12 20.00
CA PRO A 140 -23.54 -8.26 20.83
C PRO A 140 -24.56 -8.52 21.94
N SER A 141 -25.51 -7.62 22.19
CA SER A 141 -26.54 -7.82 23.22
C SER A 141 -27.63 -8.80 22.81
N PHE A 142 -27.86 -8.98 21.50
CA PHE A 142 -28.98 -9.77 20.98
C PHE A 142 -28.60 -10.72 19.84
N ASN A 143 -27.35 -10.68 19.37
CA ASN A 143 -26.90 -11.57 18.30
C ASN A 143 -26.38 -12.90 18.88
N PRO A 144 -27.04 -14.04 18.61
CA PRO A 144 -26.61 -15.34 19.15
C PRO A 144 -25.29 -15.86 18.59
N THR A 145 -24.76 -15.32 17.49
CA THR A 145 -23.43 -15.69 16.95
C THR A 145 -22.30 -14.78 17.45
N HIS A 146 -22.63 -13.69 18.14
CA HIS A 146 -21.68 -12.69 18.64
C HIS A 146 -22.08 -12.19 20.03
N CYS A 147 -22.58 -13.08 20.88
CA CYS A 147 -23.22 -12.71 22.14
C CYS A 147 -22.18 -12.24 23.16
N GLY A 148 -22.26 -10.99 23.61
CA GLY A 148 -21.30 -10.37 24.54
C GLY A 148 -19.93 -10.04 23.92
N SER A 149 -19.48 -10.78 22.89
CA SER A 149 -18.23 -10.53 22.17
C SER A 149 -18.24 -11.10 20.75
N CYS A 150 -17.32 -10.61 19.90
CA CYS A 150 -17.18 -11.09 18.52
C CYS A 150 -16.86 -12.59 18.49
N ASN A 151 -17.54 -13.31 17.60
CA ASN A 151 -17.48 -14.77 17.45
C ASN A 151 -17.81 -15.60 18.71
N ASN A 152 -18.58 -15.05 19.66
CA ASN A 152 -19.12 -15.84 20.76
C ASN A 152 -20.50 -16.40 20.43
N HIS A 153 -20.55 -17.70 20.14
CA HIS A 153 -21.77 -18.39 19.74
C HIS A 153 -22.48 -18.98 20.95
N CYS A 154 -23.78 -18.69 21.08
CA CYS A 154 -24.63 -19.41 22.02
C CYS A 154 -24.86 -20.86 21.54
N LYS A 155 -25.15 -21.76 22.49
CA LYS A 155 -25.50 -23.14 22.18
C LYS A 155 -26.71 -23.18 21.24
N LYS A 156 -26.86 -24.27 20.47
CA LYS A 156 -27.99 -24.42 19.56
C LYS A 156 -29.31 -24.33 20.33
N GLY A 157 -30.18 -23.41 19.93
CA GLY A 157 -31.47 -23.14 20.59
C GLY A 157 -31.41 -22.12 21.73
N ALA A 158 -30.21 -21.74 22.19
CA ALA A 158 -30.02 -20.68 23.16
C ALA A 158 -30.17 -19.29 22.50
N TYR A 159 -30.64 -18.33 23.29
CA TYR A 159 -30.85 -16.96 22.85
C TYR A 159 -29.86 -16.02 23.52
N CYS A 160 -29.54 -14.91 22.84
CA CYS A 160 -28.67 -13.89 23.38
C CYS A 160 -29.52 -12.76 23.98
N THR A 161 -29.38 -12.52 25.28
CA THR A 161 -30.10 -11.46 25.98
C THR A 161 -29.11 -10.64 26.80
N PHE A 162 -29.06 -9.33 26.53
CA PHE A 162 -28.13 -8.40 27.17
C PHE A 162 -26.65 -8.86 27.14
N GLY A 163 -26.27 -9.63 26.12
CA GLY A 163 -24.90 -10.12 25.93
C GLY A 163 -24.60 -11.43 26.66
N LEU A 164 -25.61 -12.12 27.17
CA LEU A 164 -25.50 -13.41 27.82
C LEU A 164 -26.34 -14.46 27.08
N CYS A 165 -25.77 -15.66 26.92
CA CYS A 165 -26.49 -16.80 26.37
C CYS A 165 -27.38 -17.43 27.45
N ASN A 166 -28.59 -17.81 27.06
CA ASN A 166 -29.56 -18.53 27.90
C ASN A 166 -30.08 -19.75 27.14
#